data_AF-A0A944S010-F1
#
_entry.id   AF-A0A944S010-F1
#
_cell.length_a   1.000
_cell.length_b   1.000
_cell.length_c   1.000
_cell.angle_alpha   90.00
_cell.angle_beta   90.00
_cell.angle_gamma   90.00
#
_symmetry.space_group_name_H-M   'P 1'
#
loop_
_entity.id
_entity.type
_entity.pdbx_description
1 polymer ?
#
loop_
_entity_poly.entity_id
_entity_poly.type
_entity_poly.pdbx_seq_one_letter_code
_entity_poly.pdbx_strand_id
1 'polypeptide(L)'
;MSLDLDAATDEAVEAILGARERFRGWVERIRPREGPRGRFHWAIEHTRDASIPSTGYALGAMAMMGVFDEIITDDDRREGIDWIMSRYAGDGQFRDPALLDRISPDWPKDKPWPSPAMRESSNGYAYASLTRYGADDIPVRQPAKGLLASDGWEGMLEFITTRDIDASPWGEGSHAGRMCLYLVREYREGKAPLEAIVEAAEFLLGKQDPATGTWGRPDLPLHQRLNGAYKLFGFLRCTLDLPLPHADRLLDSGFDYFYEPDHDEQMNSCSEWDALMVMRELQPLTHGHREEELKKLAAHRIVRIVQLAQQADGGFSATPTCCTTSFVGFDMAPPILQGDVHAGIFAQAIGECADILEIQERACIPGMNRQLADEDADLRRAVCDALSRMEVIPDDGGPR
;
A
#
# COMPACT_ATOMS: atom_id res chain seq x y z
N MET A 1 4.12 -23.78 16.67
CA MET A 1 5.46 -24.07 16.07
C MET A 1 6.53 -23.77 17.11
N SER A 2 7.31 -24.76 17.56
CA SER A 2 8.53 -24.53 18.37
C SER A 2 9.72 -24.36 17.43
N LEU A 3 9.66 -23.35 16.54
CA LEU A 3 10.81 -22.97 15.73
C LEU A 3 11.74 -22.11 16.57
N ASP A 4 13.03 -22.43 16.50
CA ASP A 4 14.10 -21.56 16.97
C ASP A 4 14.09 -20.29 16.10
N LEU A 5 13.99 -19.13 16.74
CA LEU A 5 13.82 -17.86 16.02
C LEU A 5 15.06 -17.51 15.20
N ASP A 6 16.26 -17.79 15.72
CA ASP A 6 17.51 -17.49 15.02
C ASP A 6 17.62 -18.30 13.72
N ALA A 7 17.39 -19.62 13.80
CA ALA A 7 17.38 -20.48 12.62
C ALA A 7 16.30 -20.06 11.59
N ALA A 8 15.09 -19.70 12.05
CA ALA A 8 14.04 -19.22 11.16
C ALA A 8 14.40 -17.89 10.49
N THR A 9 15.08 -17.01 11.22
CA THR A 9 15.55 -15.72 10.72
C THR A 9 16.65 -15.90 9.67
N ASP A 10 17.58 -16.82 9.89
CA ASP A 10 18.62 -17.16 8.92
C ASP A 10 18.01 -17.69 7.61
N GLU A 11 17.04 -18.61 7.70
CA GLU A 11 16.31 -19.12 6.53
C GLU A 11 15.56 -18.00 5.78
N ALA A 12 14.93 -17.09 6.50
CA ALA A 12 14.25 -15.93 5.91
C ALA A 12 15.22 -15.00 5.17
N VAL A 13 16.40 -14.73 5.73
CA VAL A 13 17.44 -13.94 5.06
C VAL A 13 17.91 -14.63 3.77
N GLU A 14 18.18 -15.93 3.82
CA GLU A 14 18.56 -16.70 2.62
C GLU A 14 17.47 -16.67 1.53
N ALA A 15 16.20 -16.80 1.94
CA ALA A 15 15.06 -16.72 1.04
C ALA A 15 14.97 -15.34 0.34
N ILE A 16 15.16 -14.24 1.09
CA ILE A 16 15.15 -12.88 0.51
C ILE A 16 16.29 -12.72 -0.48
N LEU A 17 17.52 -13.08 -0.10
CA LEU A 17 18.69 -12.93 -0.97
C LEU A 17 18.53 -13.73 -2.28
N GLY A 18 18.01 -14.95 -2.19
CA GLY A 18 17.71 -15.77 -3.36
C GLY A 18 16.59 -15.19 -4.23
N ALA A 19 15.52 -14.67 -3.61
CA ALA A 19 14.42 -14.03 -4.33
C ALA A 19 14.85 -12.75 -5.05
N ARG A 20 15.69 -11.94 -4.40
CA ARG A 20 16.26 -10.69 -4.91
C ARG A 20 17.06 -10.91 -6.19
N GLU A 21 17.92 -11.93 -6.22
CA GLU A 21 18.71 -12.26 -7.40
C GLU A 21 17.84 -12.64 -8.60
N ARG A 22 16.83 -13.50 -8.38
CA ARG A 22 15.87 -13.89 -9.43
C ARG A 22 15.03 -12.70 -9.91
N PHE A 23 14.59 -11.86 -8.98
CA PHE A 23 13.79 -10.67 -9.27
C PHE A 23 14.57 -9.67 -10.15
N ARG A 24 15.87 -9.45 -9.87
CA ARG A 24 16.74 -8.62 -10.71
C ARG A 24 16.76 -9.09 -12.17
N GLY A 25 16.91 -10.39 -12.40
CA GLY A 25 16.86 -10.97 -13.75
C GLY A 25 15.50 -10.80 -14.43
N TRP A 26 14.42 -10.85 -13.65
CA TRP A 26 13.05 -10.63 -14.16
C TRP A 26 12.80 -9.18 -14.58
N VAL A 27 13.28 -8.20 -13.79
CA VAL A 27 13.14 -6.76 -14.11
C VAL A 27 13.71 -6.43 -15.48
N GLU A 28 14.87 -6.97 -15.83
CA GLU A 28 15.47 -6.73 -17.15
C GLU A 28 14.62 -7.26 -18.32
N ARG A 29 13.77 -8.27 -18.07
CA ARG A 29 12.89 -8.89 -19.08
C ARG A 29 11.57 -8.15 -19.27
N ILE A 30 11.12 -7.38 -18.29
CA ILE A 30 9.91 -6.53 -18.39
C ILE A 30 10.21 -5.11 -18.88
N ARG A 31 11.48 -4.77 -19.12
CA ARG A 31 11.85 -3.53 -19.81
C ARG A 31 11.54 -3.64 -21.32
N PRO A 32 11.19 -2.53 -21.99
CA PRO A 32 11.10 -2.49 -23.44
C PRO A 32 12.39 -2.96 -24.12
N ARG A 33 12.25 -3.76 -25.19
CA ARG A 33 13.39 -4.22 -26.00
C ARG A 33 14.01 -3.09 -26.83
N GLU A 34 13.20 -2.10 -27.20
CA GLU A 34 13.61 -0.94 -27.99
C GLU A 34 13.06 0.36 -27.37
N GLY A 35 13.82 1.45 -27.54
CA GLY A 35 13.48 2.76 -27.01
C GLY A 35 13.81 2.93 -25.52
N PRO A 36 13.21 3.95 -24.87
CA PRO A 36 13.51 4.28 -23.47
C PRO A 36 13.31 3.10 -22.53
N ARG A 37 14.32 2.84 -21.69
CA ARG A 37 14.39 1.74 -20.72
C ARG A 37 13.90 2.12 -19.32
N GLY A 38 13.73 3.42 -19.04
CA GLY A 38 13.14 3.97 -17.82
C GLY A 38 11.62 3.76 -17.66
N ARG A 39 11.05 2.71 -18.25
CA ARG A 39 9.61 2.38 -18.22
C ARG A 39 9.45 0.87 -18.32
N PHE A 40 8.35 0.34 -17.81
CA PHE A 40 8.19 -1.10 -17.62
C PHE A 40 6.84 -1.61 -18.14
N HIS A 41 6.87 -2.80 -18.72
CA HIS A 41 5.68 -3.59 -19.03
C HIS A 41 5.10 -4.22 -17.76
N TRP A 42 3.83 -4.61 -17.80
CA TRP A 42 3.15 -5.21 -16.65
C TRP A 42 3.69 -6.61 -16.32
N ALA A 43 4.00 -7.38 -17.35
CA ALA A 43 4.51 -8.73 -17.26
C ALA A 43 5.40 -9.00 -18.49
N ILE A 44 5.92 -10.23 -18.63
CA ILE A 44 6.83 -10.55 -19.73
C ILE A 44 6.06 -10.88 -21.00
N GLU A 45 4.97 -11.63 -20.87
CA GLU A 45 4.19 -12.13 -21.99
C GLU A 45 2.78 -11.55 -21.98
N HIS A 46 2.27 -11.28 -23.19
CA HIS A 46 0.85 -10.97 -23.43
C HIS A 46 0.29 -9.77 -22.64
N THR A 47 1.10 -8.74 -22.41
CA THR A 47 0.70 -7.52 -21.70
C THR A 47 0.40 -6.35 -22.65
N ARG A 48 -0.32 -5.33 -22.16
CA ARG A 48 -0.26 -3.97 -22.72
C ARG A 48 1.19 -3.46 -22.80
N ASP A 49 1.40 -2.44 -23.65
CA ASP A 49 2.67 -1.70 -23.69
C ASP A 49 3.00 -1.06 -22.33
N ALA A 50 4.25 -0.64 -22.15
CA ALA A 50 4.72 -0.01 -20.93
C ALA A 50 3.82 1.16 -20.53
N SER A 51 3.40 1.18 -19.27
CA SER A 51 2.44 2.15 -18.75
C SER A 51 2.90 2.75 -17.42
N ILE A 52 2.34 3.90 -17.06
CA ILE A 52 2.69 4.64 -15.86
C ILE A 52 2.46 3.77 -14.61
N PRO A 53 1.31 3.09 -14.45
CA PRO A 53 1.12 2.18 -13.33
C PRO A 53 2.10 1.01 -13.32
N SER A 54 2.36 0.38 -14.48
CA SER A 54 3.31 -0.73 -14.56
C SER A 54 4.71 -0.30 -14.12
N THR A 55 5.11 0.88 -14.57
CA THR A 55 6.39 1.52 -14.21
C THR A 55 6.42 1.84 -12.71
N GLY A 56 5.39 2.48 -12.16
CA GLY A 56 5.35 2.81 -10.74
C GLY A 56 5.38 1.58 -9.83
N TYR A 57 4.69 0.50 -10.20
CA TYR A 57 4.77 -0.77 -9.49
C TYR A 57 6.16 -1.40 -9.57
N ALA A 58 6.76 -1.49 -10.76
CA ALA A 58 8.10 -2.04 -10.94
C ALA A 58 9.14 -1.27 -10.10
N LEU A 59 9.10 0.07 -10.13
CA LEU A 59 9.99 0.93 -9.35
C LEU A 59 9.79 0.76 -7.84
N GLY A 60 8.54 0.65 -7.40
CA GLY A 60 8.22 0.36 -6.00
C GLY A 60 8.80 -0.98 -5.55
N ALA A 61 8.59 -2.04 -6.33
CA ALA A 61 9.09 -3.38 -6.04
C ALA A 61 10.64 -3.43 -6.05
N MET A 62 11.29 -2.79 -7.02
CA MET A 62 12.75 -2.69 -7.06
C MET A 62 13.32 -1.96 -5.84
N ALA A 63 12.66 -0.89 -5.39
CA ALA A 63 13.08 -0.17 -4.20
C ALA A 63 12.99 -1.10 -2.98
N MET A 64 11.86 -1.79 -2.79
CA MET A 64 11.65 -2.70 -1.66
C MET A 64 12.56 -3.92 -1.67
N MET A 65 12.92 -4.43 -2.85
CA MET A 65 13.89 -5.53 -2.98
C MET A 65 15.35 -5.03 -2.89
N GLY A 66 15.60 -3.73 -2.66
CA GLY A 66 16.94 -3.19 -2.53
C GLY A 66 17.78 -3.30 -3.81
N VAL A 67 17.15 -3.31 -4.98
CA VAL A 67 17.84 -3.47 -6.29
C VAL A 67 17.63 -2.26 -7.21
N PHE A 68 16.88 -1.26 -6.76
CA PHE A 68 16.57 -0.08 -7.57
C PHE A 68 17.83 0.64 -8.07
N ASP A 69 18.74 1.04 -7.18
CA ASP A 69 19.97 1.73 -7.58
C ASP A 69 21.01 0.81 -8.24
N GLU A 70 20.82 -0.51 -8.17
CA GLU A 70 21.66 -1.48 -8.91
C GLU A 70 21.23 -1.63 -10.36
N ILE A 71 19.94 -1.45 -10.63
CA ILE A 71 19.31 -1.69 -11.94
C ILE A 71 19.10 -0.38 -12.70
N ILE A 72 18.64 0.68 -12.01
CA ILE A 72 18.22 1.94 -12.60
C ILE A 72 19.41 2.90 -12.70
N THR A 73 19.85 3.14 -13.93
CA THR A 73 20.92 4.10 -14.25
C THR A 73 20.42 5.54 -14.28
N ASP A 74 21.33 6.52 -14.27
CA ASP A 74 20.97 7.93 -14.44
C ASP A 74 20.27 8.20 -15.79
N ASP A 75 20.66 7.47 -16.83
CA ASP A 75 19.99 7.52 -18.13
C ASP A 75 18.56 7.00 -18.04
N ASP A 76 18.34 5.87 -17.36
CA ASP A 76 16.98 5.34 -17.11
C ASP A 76 16.11 6.33 -16.34
N ARG A 77 16.68 7.02 -15.32
CA ARG A 77 15.95 8.05 -14.55
C ARG A 77 15.49 9.18 -15.44
N ARG A 78 16.42 9.76 -16.20
CA ARG A 78 16.12 10.87 -17.13
C ARG A 78 15.08 10.44 -18.16
N GLU A 79 15.26 9.28 -18.78
CA GLU A 79 14.32 8.73 -19.75
C GLU A 79 12.93 8.50 -19.16
N GLY A 80 12.86 7.96 -17.94
CA GLY A 80 11.62 7.73 -17.22
C GLY A 80 10.90 9.03 -16.87
N ILE A 81 11.64 10.05 -16.40
CA ILE A 81 11.11 11.39 -16.12
C ILE A 81 10.55 12.02 -17.39
N ASP A 82 11.35 12.07 -18.46
CA ASP A 82 10.94 12.66 -19.74
C ASP A 82 9.71 11.95 -20.31
N TRP A 83 9.67 10.62 -20.22
CA TRP A 83 8.56 9.81 -20.69
C TRP A 83 7.27 10.06 -19.89
N ILE A 84 7.33 10.13 -18.56
CA ILE A 84 6.14 10.44 -17.74
C ILE A 84 5.70 11.88 -17.99
N MET A 85 6.63 12.84 -17.99
CA MET A 85 6.32 14.26 -18.19
C MET A 85 5.73 14.54 -19.57
N SER A 86 6.09 13.79 -20.61
CA SER A 86 5.48 13.91 -21.93
C SER A 86 3.99 13.54 -21.95
N ARG A 87 3.46 12.94 -20.88
CA ARG A 87 2.04 12.56 -20.72
C ARG A 87 1.27 13.56 -19.86
N TYR A 88 1.94 14.59 -19.34
CA TYR A 88 1.28 15.62 -18.55
C TYR A 88 0.32 16.45 -19.42
N ALA A 89 -0.92 16.55 -19.00
CA ALA A 89 -1.97 17.19 -19.77
C ALA A 89 -2.14 18.71 -19.51
N GLY A 90 -1.37 19.28 -18.57
CA GLY A 90 -1.47 20.68 -18.18
C GLY A 90 -2.58 21.00 -17.17
N ASP A 91 -3.38 20.01 -16.77
CA ASP A 91 -4.53 20.14 -15.86
C ASP A 91 -4.29 19.43 -14.50
N GLY A 92 -3.03 19.17 -14.14
CA GLY A 92 -2.70 18.39 -12.95
C GLY A 92 -2.90 16.88 -13.10
N GLN A 93 -3.15 16.39 -14.33
CA GLN A 93 -3.33 14.96 -14.64
C GLN A 93 -2.34 14.47 -15.70
N PHE A 94 -2.03 13.17 -15.65
CA PHE A 94 -1.29 12.46 -16.70
C PHE A 94 -2.25 11.60 -17.55
N ARG A 95 -2.01 11.53 -18.86
CA ARG A 95 -2.80 10.74 -19.82
C ARG A 95 -1.91 9.71 -20.48
N ASP A 96 -2.11 8.44 -20.15
CA ASP A 96 -1.30 7.33 -20.65
C ASP A 96 -1.98 6.62 -21.83
N PRO A 97 -1.47 6.75 -23.07
CA PRO A 97 -2.06 6.11 -24.24
C PRO A 97 -2.13 4.59 -24.12
N ALA A 98 -1.16 3.96 -23.45
CA ALA A 98 -1.13 2.51 -23.26
C ALA A 98 -2.36 2.01 -22.50
N LEU A 99 -2.97 2.86 -21.67
CA LEU A 99 -4.20 2.58 -20.94
C LEU A 99 -5.44 3.11 -21.66
N LEU A 100 -5.38 4.36 -22.14
CA LEU A 100 -6.56 5.11 -22.56
C LEU A 100 -7.04 4.80 -23.97
N ASP A 101 -6.16 4.41 -24.89
CA ASP A 101 -6.49 4.20 -26.30
C ASP A 101 -7.35 2.96 -26.55
N ARG A 102 -7.46 2.09 -25.54
CA ARG A 102 -8.26 0.86 -25.59
C ARG A 102 -9.12 0.71 -24.33
N ILE A 103 -10.43 0.73 -24.52
CA ILE A 103 -11.43 0.40 -23.49
C ILE A 103 -11.33 -1.08 -23.15
N SER A 104 -11.30 -1.41 -21.85
CA SER A 104 -11.34 -2.81 -21.39
C SER A 104 -12.63 -3.49 -21.87
N PRO A 105 -12.57 -4.74 -22.36
CA PRO A 105 -13.74 -5.43 -22.92
C PRO A 105 -14.96 -5.47 -21.99
N ASP A 106 -14.73 -5.64 -20.69
CA ASP A 106 -15.77 -5.78 -19.66
C ASP A 106 -16.20 -4.44 -19.04
N TRP A 107 -15.73 -3.31 -19.55
CA TRP A 107 -16.08 -2.00 -18.99
C TRP A 107 -17.58 -1.67 -19.22
N PRO A 108 -18.33 -1.27 -18.18
CA PRO A 108 -19.74 -0.93 -18.32
C PRO A 108 -19.95 0.24 -19.30
N LYS A 109 -20.79 0.03 -20.32
CA LYS A 109 -21.04 1.00 -21.41
C LYS A 109 -21.71 2.29 -20.93
N ASP A 110 -22.36 2.26 -19.77
CA ASP A 110 -23.05 3.37 -19.13
C ASP A 110 -22.12 4.19 -18.21
N LYS A 111 -20.89 3.74 -17.96
CA LYS A 111 -19.92 4.43 -17.12
C LYS A 111 -18.89 5.22 -17.94
N PRO A 112 -18.45 6.39 -17.45
CA PRO A 112 -17.43 7.18 -18.15
C PRO A 112 -16.11 6.39 -18.25
N TRP A 113 -15.44 6.49 -19.40
CA TRP A 113 -14.10 5.95 -19.63
C TRP A 113 -13.08 7.07 -19.86
N PRO A 114 -11.94 7.08 -19.15
CA PRO A 114 -11.72 6.38 -17.87
C PRO A 114 -12.61 6.98 -16.77
N SER A 115 -12.90 6.20 -15.72
CA SER A 115 -13.59 6.72 -14.54
C SER A 115 -12.71 7.73 -13.78
N PRO A 116 -13.28 8.62 -12.93
CA PRO A 116 -12.50 9.49 -12.07
C PRO A 116 -11.47 8.74 -11.20
N ALA A 117 -11.84 7.58 -10.65
CA ALA A 117 -10.94 6.74 -9.86
C ALA A 117 -9.76 6.21 -10.68
N MET A 118 -10.00 5.76 -11.92
CA MET A 118 -8.94 5.31 -12.83
C MET A 118 -7.92 6.41 -13.12
N ARG A 119 -8.41 7.64 -13.35
CA ARG A 119 -7.54 8.80 -13.55
C ARG A 119 -6.72 9.09 -12.31
N GLU A 120 -7.36 9.12 -11.14
CA GLU A 120 -6.67 9.39 -9.88
C GLU A 120 -5.58 8.35 -9.58
N SER A 121 -5.89 7.06 -9.77
CA SER A 121 -4.92 5.98 -9.57
C SER A 121 -3.73 6.12 -10.52
N SER A 122 -3.97 6.30 -11.82
CA SER A 122 -2.88 6.52 -12.80
C SER A 122 -2.06 7.77 -12.47
N ASN A 123 -2.71 8.84 -12.01
CA ASN A 123 -2.05 10.06 -11.58
C ASN A 123 -1.11 9.76 -10.41
N GLY A 124 -1.60 9.10 -9.36
CA GLY A 124 -0.80 8.71 -8.19
C GLY A 124 0.48 7.94 -8.55
N TYR A 125 0.42 7.02 -9.51
CA TYR A 125 1.62 6.30 -9.97
C TYR A 125 2.59 7.19 -10.77
N ALA A 126 2.10 8.19 -11.52
CA ALA A 126 2.98 9.15 -12.19
C ALA A 126 3.80 9.93 -11.15
N TYR A 127 3.12 10.47 -10.12
CA TYR A 127 3.76 11.17 -9.01
C TYR A 127 4.79 10.31 -8.29
N ALA A 128 4.39 9.12 -7.85
CA ALA A 128 5.27 8.21 -7.13
C ALA A 128 6.50 7.80 -7.97
N SER A 129 6.34 7.66 -9.28
CA SER A 129 7.45 7.33 -10.19
C SER A 129 8.39 8.53 -10.39
N LEU A 130 7.85 9.73 -10.63
CA LEU A 130 8.63 10.95 -10.77
C LEU A 130 9.46 11.25 -9.52
N THR A 131 8.84 11.16 -8.33
CA THR A 131 9.55 11.31 -7.06
C THR A 131 10.67 10.29 -6.92
N ARG A 132 10.41 9.02 -7.25
CA ARG A 132 11.39 7.95 -7.10
C ARG A 132 12.55 8.05 -8.12
N TYR A 133 12.29 8.55 -9.32
CA TYR A 133 13.35 8.88 -10.26
C TYR A 133 14.17 10.11 -9.86
N GLY A 134 13.67 10.93 -8.94
CA GLY A 134 14.34 12.15 -8.50
C GLY A 134 14.05 13.36 -9.39
N ALA A 135 12.84 13.48 -9.91
CA ALA A 135 12.43 14.67 -10.67
C ALA A 135 12.36 15.90 -9.76
N ASP A 136 13.00 16.99 -10.18
CA ASP A 136 13.00 18.27 -9.45
C ASP A 136 11.68 19.03 -9.60
N ASP A 137 11.11 19.04 -10.82
CA ASP A 137 9.93 19.83 -11.18
C ASP A 137 8.68 18.96 -11.38
N ILE A 138 8.11 18.46 -10.28
CA ILE A 138 6.87 17.66 -10.31
C ILE A 138 5.64 18.60 -10.31
N PRO A 139 4.72 18.53 -11.30
CA PRO A 139 3.54 19.39 -11.35
C PRO A 139 2.65 19.23 -10.12
N VAL A 140 2.01 20.27 -9.60
CA VAL A 140 1.12 20.14 -8.42
C VAL A 140 -0.03 19.17 -8.69
N ARG A 141 -0.17 18.14 -7.83
CA ARG A 141 -1.26 17.14 -7.93
C ARG A 141 -2.61 17.77 -7.63
N GLN A 142 -3.52 17.63 -8.58
CA GLN A 142 -4.93 17.96 -8.42
C GLN A 142 -5.77 16.67 -8.40
N PRO A 143 -6.84 16.60 -7.59
CA PRO A 143 -7.75 15.47 -7.63
C PRO A 143 -8.44 15.40 -9.00
N ALA A 144 -8.66 14.19 -9.52
CA ALA A 144 -9.41 14.02 -10.75
C ALA A 144 -10.83 14.61 -10.62
N LYS A 145 -11.30 15.31 -11.66
CA LYS A 145 -12.67 15.86 -11.67
C LYS A 145 -13.72 14.77 -11.43
N GLY A 146 -14.61 15.02 -10.47
CA GLY A 146 -15.65 14.08 -10.05
C GLY A 146 -15.17 12.95 -9.12
N LEU A 147 -13.94 13.05 -8.61
CA LEU A 147 -13.43 12.13 -7.58
C LEU A 147 -13.89 12.54 -6.18
N LEU A 148 -13.82 13.84 -5.88
CA LEU A 148 -14.25 14.36 -4.58
C LEU A 148 -15.77 14.26 -4.48
N ALA A 149 -16.24 13.79 -3.33
CA ALA A 149 -17.67 13.69 -3.04
C ALA A 149 -18.32 15.06 -2.84
N SER A 150 -17.52 16.08 -2.50
CA SER A 150 -17.94 17.46 -2.29
C SER A 150 -16.81 18.45 -2.60
N ASP A 151 -17.17 19.70 -2.83
CA ASP A 151 -16.24 20.82 -2.79
C ASP A 151 -16.16 21.36 -1.35
N GLY A 152 -14.95 21.68 -0.87
CA GLY A 152 -14.73 22.21 0.49
C GLY A 152 -14.71 21.17 1.60
N TRP A 153 -14.12 21.54 2.74
CA TRP A 153 -13.82 20.64 3.84
C TRP A 153 -15.07 20.13 4.56
N GLU A 154 -16.16 20.91 4.62
CA GLU A 154 -17.40 20.53 5.29
C GLU A 154 -18.01 19.27 4.67
N GLY A 155 -18.10 19.23 3.34
CA GLY A 155 -18.63 18.06 2.66
C GLY A 155 -17.66 16.88 2.68
N MET A 156 -16.35 17.12 2.78
CA MET A 156 -15.37 16.04 2.95
C MET A 156 -15.60 15.35 4.30
N LEU A 157 -15.81 16.15 5.36
CA LEU A 157 -16.13 15.65 6.69
C LEU A 157 -17.47 14.91 6.70
N GLU A 158 -18.54 15.49 6.14
CA GLU A 158 -19.85 14.81 6.02
C GLU A 158 -19.71 13.48 5.27
N PHE A 159 -18.93 13.46 4.18
CA PHE A 159 -18.67 12.22 3.46
C PHE A 159 -18.00 11.18 4.36
N ILE A 160 -16.96 11.56 5.11
CA ILE A 160 -16.26 10.65 6.03
C ILE A 160 -17.22 10.10 7.10
N THR A 161 -17.97 10.96 7.79
CA THR A 161 -18.79 10.60 8.96
C THR A 161 -20.12 9.91 8.61
N THR A 162 -20.42 9.78 7.31
CA THR A 162 -21.59 9.04 6.80
C THR A 162 -21.24 7.67 6.23
N ARG A 163 -19.97 7.26 6.27
CA ARG A 163 -19.52 5.97 5.73
C ARG A 163 -20.06 4.79 6.53
N ASP A 164 -20.59 3.78 5.84
CA ASP A 164 -20.95 2.50 6.43
C ASP A 164 -19.73 1.57 6.49
N ILE A 165 -18.78 1.93 7.35
CA ILE A 165 -17.54 1.16 7.60
C ILE A 165 -17.87 -0.25 8.12
N ASP A 166 -18.98 -0.38 8.85
CA ASP A 166 -19.44 -1.65 9.43
C ASP A 166 -19.80 -2.66 8.33
N ALA A 167 -20.49 -2.22 7.28
CA ALA A 167 -20.89 -3.08 6.16
C ALA A 167 -19.80 -3.29 5.10
N SER A 168 -18.91 -2.33 4.89
CA SER A 168 -17.89 -2.37 3.84
C SER A 168 -16.57 -1.73 4.31
N PRO A 169 -15.86 -2.37 5.26
CA PRO A 169 -14.66 -1.80 5.87
C PRO A 169 -13.55 -1.55 4.85
N TRP A 170 -13.40 -2.42 3.86
CA TRP A 170 -12.42 -2.23 2.78
C TRP A 170 -12.81 -1.09 1.83
N GLY A 171 -14.04 -1.13 1.29
CA GLY A 171 -14.47 -0.19 0.26
C GLY A 171 -14.74 1.20 0.81
N GLU A 172 -15.62 1.31 1.81
CA GLU A 172 -15.92 2.59 2.44
C GLU A 172 -14.75 3.10 3.29
N GLY A 173 -13.94 2.22 3.89
CA GLY A 173 -12.71 2.62 4.57
C GLY A 173 -11.66 3.19 3.62
N SER A 174 -11.50 2.62 2.41
CA SER A 174 -10.65 3.21 1.37
C SER A 174 -11.11 4.61 0.94
N HIS A 175 -12.42 4.81 0.87
CA HIS A 175 -13.01 6.10 0.55
C HIS A 175 -12.83 7.11 1.68
N ALA A 176 -13.13 6.72 2.92
CA ALA A 176 -12.92 7.54 4.11
C ALA A 176 -11.46 7.94 4.27
N GLY A 177 -10.54 6.96 4.33
CA GLY A 177 -9.11 7.21 4.58
C GLY A 177 -8.50 8.16 3.55
N ARG A 178 -8.84 7.99 2.27
CA ARG A 178 -8.41 8.93 1.22
C ARG A 178 -9.00 10.32 1.41
N MET A 179 -10.28 10.43 1.77
CA MET A 179 -10.90 11.73 2.02
C MET A 179 -10.28 12.44 3.23
N CYS A 180 -9.92 11.70 4.28
CA CYS A 180 -9.18 12.25 5.43
C CYS A 180 -7.84 12.86 5.00
N LEU A 181 -7.10 12.25 4.07
CA LEU A 181 -5.85 12.82 3.57
C LEU A 181 -6.06 14.13 2.80
N TYR A 182 -7.17 14.26 2.05
CA TYR A 182 -7.54 15.55 1.44
C TYR A 182 -7.98 16.58 2.48
N LEU A 183 -8.68 16.16 3.53
CA LEU A 183 -9.07 17.04 4.63
C LEU A 183 -7.83 17.60 5.37
N VAL A 184 -6.81 16.76 5.61
CA VAL A 184 -5.51 17.21 6.16
C VAL A 184 -4.85 18.23 5.24
N ARG A 185 -4.89 18.03 3.92
CA ARG A 185 -4.40 19.02 2.97
C ARG A 185 -5.13 20.36 3.08
N GLU A 186 -6.46 20.34 3.15
CA GLU A 186 -7.27 21.56 3.33
C GLU A 186 -6.96 22.26 4.66
N TYR A 187 -6.64 21.51 5.72
CA TYR A 187 -6.14 22.06 6.98
C TYR A 187 -4.78 22.77 6.80
N ARG A 188 -3.82 22.12 6.14
CA ARG A 188 -2.49 22.71 5.85
C ARG A 188 -2.59 23.99 5.01
N GLU A 189 -3.56 24.04 4.11
CA GLU A 189 -3.85 25.23 3.29
C GLU A 189 -4.65 26.31 4.06
N GLY A 190 -4.95 26.11 5.35
CA GLY A 190 -5.66 27.05 6.21
C GLY A 190 -7.15 27.16 5.93
N LYS A 191 -7.72 26.19 5.21
CA LYS A 191 -9.13 26.18 4.80
C LYS A 191 -10.01 25.37 5.75
N ALA A 192 -9.52 24.23 6.23
CA ALA A 192 -10.23 23.39 7.20
C ALA A 192 -9.79 23.70 8.64
N PRO A 193 -10.71 23.69 9.62
CA PRO A 193 -10.36 23.81 11.04
C PRO A 193 -9.78 22.50 11.61
N LEU A 194 -9.05 22.59 12.73
CA LEU A 194 -8.50 21.41 13.42
C LEU A 194 -9.61 20.45 13.87
N GLU A 195 -10.74 21.01 14.30
CA GLU A 195 -11.91 20.29 14.78
C GLU A 195 -12.44 19.30 13.74
N ALA A 196 -12.34 19.62 12.45
CA ALA A 196 -12.75 18.71 11.37
C ALA A 196 -11.86 17.44 11.31
N ILE A 197 -10.56 17.59 11.59
CA ILE A 197 -9.63 16.45 11.65
C ILE A 197 -9.92 15.58 12.87
N VAL A 198 -10.18 16.22 14.01
CA VAL A 198 -10.53 15.53 15.26
C VAL A 198 -11.83 14.74 15.11
N GLU A 199 -12.87 15.34 14.54
CA GLU A 199 -14.16 14.67 14.33
C GLU A 199 -14.05 13.47 13.36
N ALA A 200 -13.25 13.62 12.28
CA ALA A 200 -12.98 12.51 11.38
C ALA A 200 -12.24 11.35 12.08
N ALA A 201 -11.24 11.65 12.90
CA ALA A 201 -10.49 10.65 13.65
C ALA A 201 -11.35 9.98 14.73
N GLU A 202 -12.15 10.75 15.48
CA GLU A 202 -13.09 10.24 16.46
C GLU A 202 -14.11 9.29 15.83
N PHE A 203 -14.74 9.69 14.72
CA PHE A 203 -15.69 8.84 14.01
C PHE A 203 -15.06 7.50 13.62
N LEU A 204 -13.86 7.52 13.03
CA LEU A 204 -13.18 6.31 12.58
C LEU A 204 -12.79 5.42 13.77
N LEU A 205 -12.21 5.98 14.83
CA LEU A 205 -11.84 5.21 16.02
C LEU A 205 -13.08 4.64 16.74
N GLY A 206 -14.18 5.38 16.77
CA GLY A 206 -15.46 4.91 17.34
C GLY A 206 -16.10 3.75 16.57
N LYS A 207 -15.62 3.43 15.36
CA LYS A 207 -16.03 2.25 14.57
C LYS A 207 -15.19 1.01 14.82
N GLN A 208 -14.14 1.11 15.63
CA GLN A 208 -13.30 -0.04 15.95
C GLN A 208 -14.04 -0.98 16.90
N ASP A 209 -14.10 -2.26 16.57
CA ASP A 209 -14.72 -3.29 17.41
C ASP A 209 -13.82 -3.59 18.63
N PRO A 210 -14.29 -3.39 19.87
CA PRO A 210 -13.48 -3.63 21.06
C PRO A 210 -13.12 -5.10 21.29
N ALA A 211 -13.87 -6.05 20.73
CA ALA A 211 -13.62 -7.48 20.90
C ALA A 211 -12.48 -7.97 19.99
N THR A 212 -12.41 -7.45 18.77
CA THR A 212 -11.46 -7.91 17.74
C THR A 212 -10.39 -6.88 17.41
N GLY A 213 -10.57 -5.62 17.81
CA GLY A 213 -9.75 -4.48 17.39
C GLY A 213 -9.91 -4.11 15.91
N THR A 214 -10.75 -4.80 15.15
CA THR A 214 -10.91 -4.59 13.70
C THR A 214 -12.00 -3.58 13.36
N TRP A 215 -12.07 -3.16 12.09
CA TRP A 215 -13.20 -2.40 11.54
C TRP A 215 -14.09 -3.31 10.69
N GLY A 216 -15.41 -3.13 10.79
CA GLY A 216 -16.38 -3.97 10.10
C GLY A 216 -17.07 -4.96 11.03
N ARG A 217 -18.28 -5.39 10.66
CA ARG A 217 -19.07 -6.31 11.48
C ARG A 217 -18.40 -7.70 11.60
N PRO A 218 -18.57 -8.41 12.73
CA PRO A 218 -17.92 -9.71 12.96
C PRO A 218 -18.29 -10.83 11.96
N ASP A 219 -19.40 -10.70 11.23
CA ASP A 219 -19.84 -11.66 10.21
C ASP A 219 -19.09 -11.51 8.87
N LEU A 220 -18.31 -10.43 8.70
CA LEU A 220 -17.48 -10.23 7.53
C LEU A 220 -16.18 -11.05 7.60
N PRO A 221 -15.68 -11.55 6.45
CA PRO A 221 -14.41 -12.25 6.38
C PRO A 221 -13.28 -11.43 7.01
N LEU A 222 -12.41 -12.10 7.78
CA LEU A 222 -11.37 -11.44 8.56
C LEU A 222 -10.41 -10.61 7.69
N HIS A 223 -10.02 -11.13 6.52
CA HIS A 223 -9.19 -10.38 5.57
C HIS A 223 -9.82 -9.04 5.14
N GLN A 224 -11.16 -8.93 5.02
CA GLN A 224 -11.80 -7.66 4.66
C GLN A 224 -11.72 -6.65 5.79
N ARG A 225 -11.82 -7.11 7.04
CA ARG A 225 -11.73 -6.28 8.24
C ARG A 225 -10.30 -5.78 8.49
N LEU A 226 -9.29 -6.66 8.30
CA LEU A 226 -7.88 -6.29 8.35
C LEU A 226 -7.50 -5.32 7.22
N ASN A 227 -7.93 -5.61 5.98
CA ASN A 227 -7.70 -4.68 4.87
C ASN A 227 -8.38 -3.34 5.13
N GLY A 228 -9.55 -3.33 5.79
CA GLY A 228 -10.21 -2.11 6.26
C GLY A 228 -9.33 -1.29 7.21
N ALA A 229 -8.73 -1.94 8.21
CA ALA A 229 -7.78 -1.28 9.12
C ALA A 229 -6.61 -0.66 8.35
N TYR A 230 -5.99 -1.40 7.43
CA TYR A 230 -4.94 -0.89 6.56
C TYR A 230 -5.36 0.38 5.81
N LYS A 231 -6.58 0.42 5.25
CA LYS A 231 -7.07 1.60 4.50
C LYS A 231 -7.22 2.85 5.38
N LEU A 232 -7.42 2.67 6.68
CA LEU A 232 -7.50 3.77 7.66
C LEU A 232 -6.12 4.17 8.22
N PHE A 233 -5.16 3.24 8.23
CA PHE A 233 -3.82 3.46 8.82
C PHE A 233 -3.02 4.55 8.10
N GLY A 234 -3.27 4.80 6.81
CA GLY A 234 -2.68 5.93 6.11
C GLY A 234 -2.96 7.27 6.82
N PHE A 235 -4.18 7.44 7.35
CA PHE A 235 -4.57 8.62 8.11
C PHE A 235 -4.23 8.47 9.61
N LEU A 236 -4.74 7.43 10.26
CA LEU A 236 -4.65 7.28 11.73
C LEU A 236 -3.22 7.07 12.22
N ARG A 237 -2.44 6.22 11.54
CA ARG A 237 -1.05 5.91 11.92
C ARG A 237 -0.09 6.77 11.11
N CYS A 238 -0.04 6.60 9.79
CA CYS A 238 1.01 7.21 8.97
C CYS A 238 0.97 8.75 8.93
N THR A 239 -0.19 9.38 9.14
CA THR A 239 -0.30 10.84 9.17
C THR A 239 -0.38 11.37 10.61
N LEU A 240 -1.31 10.83 11.41
CA LEU A 240 -1.60 11.36 12.75
C LEU A 240 -0.80 10.70 13.88
N ASP A 241 -0.20 9.53 13.64
CA ASP A 241 0.50 8.70 14.64
C ASP A 241 -0.31 8.45 15.92
N LEU A 242 -1.63 8.27 15.78
CA LEU A 242 -2.49 8.09 16.95
C LEU A 242 -2.25 6.72 17.59
N PRO A 243 -2.26 6.61 18.93
CA PRO A 243 -2.47 5.33 19.57
C PRO A 243 -3.81 4.74 19.13
N LEU A 244 -3.92 3.43 19.17
CA LEU A 244 -5.13 2.72 18.76
C LEU A 244 -5.77 2.05 19.98
N PRO A 245 -7.06 2.28 20.23
CA PRO A 245 -7.83 1.43 21.12
C PRO A 245 -7.68 -0.04 20.70
N HIS A 246 -7.56 -0.95 21.65
CA HIS A 246 -7.57 -2.41 21.38
C HIS A 246 -6.49 -2.89 20.39
N ALA A 247 -5.32 -2.25 20.37
CA ALA A 247 -4.19 -2.62 19.50
C ALA A 247 -3.77 -4.09 19.67
N ASP A 248 -3.83 -4.62 20.90
CA ASP A 248 -3.57 -6.02 21.23
C ASP A 248 -4.56 -6.98 20.55
N ARG A 249 -5.85 -6.63 20.55
CA ARG A 249 -6.91 -7.41 19.89
C ARG A 249 -6.78 -7.38 18.38
N LEU A 250 -6.41 -6.23 17.81
CA LEU A 250 -6.16 -6.14 16.38
C LEU A 250 -4.95 -7.00 15.98
N LEU A 251 -3.91 -7.04 16.81
CA LEU A 251 -2.75 -7.91 16.58
C LEU A 251 -3.16 -9.39 16.66
N ASP A 252 -3.97 -9.79 17.65
CA ASP A 252 -4.52 -11.15 17.75
C ASP A 252 -5.33 -11.53 16.51
N SER A 253 -6.17 -10.63 16.00
CA SER A 253 -6.90 -10.83 14.74
C SER A 253 -5.97 -11.01 13.54
N GLY A 254 -4.81 -10.35 13.52
CA GLY A 254 -3.79 -10.59 12.50
C GLY A 254 -3.24 -12.01 12.55
N PHE A 255 -2.96 -12.54 13.75
CA PHE A 255 -2.54 -13.94 13.90
C PHE A 255 -3.63 -14.92 13.46
N ASP A 256 -4.89 -14.67 13.84
CA ASP A 256 -6.01 -15.53 13.45
C ASP A 256 -6.11 -15.65 11.93
N TYR A 257 -5.89 -14.56 11.19
CA TYR A 257 -5.87 -14.56 9.72
C TYR A 257 -4.76 -15.43 9.13
N PHE A 258 -3.54 -15.35 9.66
CA PHE A 258 -2.41 -16.16 9.17
C PHE A 258 -2.48 -17.63 9.61
N TYR A 259 -3.28 -17.94 10.63
CA TYR A 259 -3.50 -19.30 11.12
C TYR A 259 -4.74 -19.99 10.52
N GLU A 260 -5.47 -19.32 9.62
CA GLU A 260 -6.52 -19.96 8.82
C GLU A 260 -5.93 -21.16 8.04
N PRO A 261 -6.53 -22.37 8.12
CA PRO A 261 -5.93 -23.59 7.55
C PRO A 261 -5.66 -23.53 6.03
N ASP A 262 -6.43 -22.72 5.31
CA ASP A 262 -6.38 -22.52 3.86
C ASP A 262 -5.75 -21.18 3.46
N HIS A 263 -5.12 -20.47 4.41
CA HIS A 263 -4.50 -19.17 4.18
C HIS A 263 -3.54 -19.17 2.97
N ASP A 264 -2.62 -20.14 2.91
CA ASP A 264 -1.64 -20.26 1.81
C ASP A 264 -2.28 -20.56 0.45
N GLU A 265 -3.41 -21.28 0.44
CA GLU A 265 -4.15 -21.60 -0.79
C GLU A 265 -4.89 -20.38 -1.34
N GLN A 266 -5.32 -19.48 -0.44
CA GLN A 266 -6.05 -18.26 -0.75
C GLN A 266 -5.16 -17.01 -0.79
N MET A 267 -3.84 -17.17 -0.67
CA MET A 267 -2.90 -16.06 -0.57
C MET A 267 -3.01 -15.12 -1.77
N ASN A 268 -3.17 -13.84 -1.49
CA ASN A 268 -3.24 -12.76 -2.46
C ASN A 268 -2.35 -11.60 -2.00
N SER A 269 -1.57 -11.05 -2.93
CA SER A 269 -0.54 -10.05 -2.61
C SER A 269 -1.06 -8.87 -1.78
N CYS A 270 -2.24 -8.34 -2.10
CA CYS A 270 -2.78 -7.18 -1.39
C CYS A 270 -3.18 -7.52 0.06
N SER A 271 -3.86 -8.65 0.28
CA SER A 271 -4.31 -9.02 1.64
C SER A 271 -3.13 -9.41 2.53
N GLU A 272 -2.14 -10.08 1.94
CA GLU A 272 -0.89 -10.43 2.61
C GLU A 272 -0.18 -9.19 3.15
N TRP A 273 0.02 -8.19 2.27
CA TRP A 273 0.68 -6.95 2.64
C TRP A 273 -0.16 -6.11 3.61
N ASP A 274 -1.46 -5.93 3.34
CA ASP A 274 -2.36 -5.13 4.19
C ASP A 274 -2.31 -5.66 5.65
N ALA A 275 -2.36 -6.98 5.85
CA ALA A 275 -2.29 -7.60 7.17
C ALA A 275 -0.91 -7.43 7.85
N LEU A 276 0.19 -7.70 7.12
CA LEU A 276 1.54 -7.57 7.68
C LEU A 276 1.89 -6.13 8.05
N MET A 277 1.48 -5.16 7.23
CA MET A 277 1.66 -3.74 7.52
C MET A 277 0.90 -3.35 8.79
N VAL A 278 -0.36 -3.78 8.94
CA VAL A 278 -1.14 -3.55 10.16
C VAL A 278 -0.43 -4.14 11.37
N MET A 279 0.02 -5.40 11.31
CA MET A 279 0.70 -6.04 12.44
C MET A 279 2.02 -5.34 12.80
N ARG A 280 2.81 -4.91 11.81
CA ARG A 280 4.05 -4.16 12.04
C ARG A 280 3.78 -2.82 12.72
N GLU A 281 2.76 -2.09 12.29
CA GLU A 281 2.38 -0.79 12.89
C GLU A 281 1.84 -0.91 14.33
N LEU A 282 1.40 -2.10 14.75
CA LEU A 282 0.92 -2.39 16.11
C LEU A 282 2.03 -2.77 17.09
N GLN A 283 3.20 -3.19 16.61
CA GLN A 283 4.33 -3.58 17.45
C GLN A 283 4.67 -2.52 18.54
N PRO A 284 4.82 -1.22 18.23
CA PRO A 284 5.10 -0.22 19.26
C PRO A 284 3.93 0.04 20.21
N LEU A 285 2.70 -0.31 19.82
CA LEU A 285 1.48 -0.01 20.58
C LEU A 285 1.06 -1.13 21.54
N THR A 286 1.64 -2.32 21.40
CA THR A 286 1.19 -3.52 22.12
C THR A 286 2.11 -3.93 23.27
N HIS A 287 3.14 -3.13 23.56
CA HIS A 287 4.05 -3.28 24.71
C HIS A 287 4.62 -4.70 24.89
N GLY A 288 5.00 -5.35 23.79
CA GLY A 288 5.59 -6.68 23.78
C GLY A 288 4.58 -7.85 23.73
N HIS A 289 3.28 -7.59 23.61
CA HIS A 289 2.27 -8.63 23.41
C HIS A 289 2.62 -9.49 22.19
N ARG A 290 2.87 -10.78 22.42
CA ARG A 290 3.19 -11.80 21.40
C ARG A 290 4.36 -11.43 20.47
N GLU A 291 5.31 -10.62 20.94
CA GLU A 291 6.42 -10.12 20.10
C GLU A 291 7.24 -11.24 19.46
N GLU A 292 7.65 -12.25 20.24
CA GLU A 292 8.44 -13.38 19.72
C GLU A 292 7.64 -14.19 18.68
N GLU A 293 6.33 -14.32 18.88
CA GLU A 293 5.45 -15.03 17.96
C GLU A 293 5.29 -14.25 16.65
N LEU A 294 5.19 -12.91 16.73
CA LEU A 294 5.14 -12.03 15.56
C LEU A 294 6.43 -12.14 14.73
N LYS A 295 7.59 -12.15 15.39
CA LYS A 295 8.88 -12.38 14.74
C LYS A 295 8.94 -13.74 14.04
N LYS A 296 8.51 -14.82 14.72
CA LYS A 296 8.44 -16.16 14.10
C LYS A 296 7.47 -16.23 12.92
N LEU A 297 6.32 -15.56 13.02
CA LEU A 297 5.37 -15.43 11.93
C LEU A 297 6.01 -14.70 10.74
N ALA A 298 6.64 -13.55 10.96
CA ALA A 298 7.31 -12.78 9.91
C ALA A 298 8.40 -13.59 9.17
N ALA A 299 9.25 -14.31 9.93
CA ALA A 299 10.26 -15.19 9.33
C ALA A 299 9.62 -16.29 8.47
N HIS A 300 8.57 -16.92 8.99
CA HIS A 300 7.82 -17.93 8.26
C HIS A 300 7.16 -17.36 6.99
N ARG A 301 6.52 -16.19 7.08
CA ARG A 301 5.82 -15.55 5.94
C ARG A 301 6.78 -15.17 4.83
N ILE A 302 7.98 -14.67 5.12
CA ILE A 302 9.01 -14.41 4.09
C ILE A 302 9.26 -15.68 3.26
N VAL A 303 9.52 -16.80 3.92
CA VAL A 303 9.80 -18.08 3.25
C VAL A 303 8.59 -18.54 2.42
N ARG A 304 7.38 -18.46 2.98
CA ARG A 304 6.15 -18.87 2.28
C ARG A 304 5.83 -17.99 1.08
N ILE A 305 5.93 -16.67 1.20
CA ILE A 305 5.74 -15.72 0.10
C ILE A 305 6.70 -16.07 -1.04
N VAL A 306 8.00 -16.26 -0.76
CA VAL A 306 8.97 -16.60 -1.79
C VAL A 306 8.64 -17.95 -2.44
N GLN A 307 8.30 -18.96 -1.66
CA GLN A 307 7.99 -20.31 -2.17
C GLN A 307 6.71 -20.37 -3.02
N LEU A 308 5.68 -19.61 -2.65
CA LEU A 308 4.34 -19.71 -3.25
C LEU A 308 4.12 -18.68 -4.37
N ALA A 309 4.66 -17.47 -4.22
CA ALA A 309 4.38 -16.37 -5.14
C ALA A 309 5.46 -16.17 -6.20
N GLN A 310 6.73 -16.51 -5.94
CA GLN A 310 7.79 -16.30 -6.92
C GLN A 310 7.78 -17.38 -8.01
N GLN A 311 7.70 -16.94 -9.26
CA GLN A 311 7.58 -17.79 -10.42
C GLN A 311 8.94 -18.18 -10.99
N ALA A 312 8.94 -19.18 -11.88
CA ALA A 312 10.14 -19.65 -12.57
C ALA A 312 10.81 -18.58 -13.44
N ASP A 313 10.07 -17.53 -13.83
CA ASP A 313 10.62 -16.40 -14.57
C ASP A 313 11.35 -15.37 -13.70
N GLY A 314 11.29 -15.52 -12.37
CA GLY A 314 11.93 -14.70 -11.35
C GLY A 314 11.04 -13.60 -10.77
N GLY A 315 9.90 -13.29 -11.38
CA GLY A 315 8.93 -12.33 -10.87
C GLY A 315 7.98 -12.95 -9.87
N PHE A 316 7.20 -12.13 -9.20
CA PHE A 316 6.10 -12.59 -8.34
C PHE A 316 4.79 -12.63 -9.13
N SER A 317 3.91 -13.56 -8.81
CA SER A 317 2.52 -13.60 -9.31
C SER A 317 1.58 -13.29 -8.16
N ALA A 318 0.56 -12.44 -8.39
CA ALA A 318 -0.29 -11.95 -7.31
C ALA A 318 -1.13 -13.03 -6.62
N THR A 319 -1.35 -14.15 -7.33
CA THR A 319 -1.96 -15.37 -6.81
C THR A 319 -1.11 -16.58 -7.20
N PRO A 320 -1.25 -17.73 -6.51
CA PRO A 320 -0.59 -18.99 -6.90
C PRO A 320 -0.99 -19.52 -8.28
N THR A 321 -2.12 -19.06 -8.85
CA THR A 321 -2.70 -19.64 -10.06
C THR A 321 -2.54 -18.78 -11.31
N CYS A 322 -2.44 -17.46 -11.19
CA CYS A 322 -2.23 -16.55 -12.32
C CYS A 322 -1.74 -15.17 -11.88
N CYS A 323 -1.13 -14.45 -12.83
CA CYS A 323 -0.76 -13.06 -12.69
C CYS A 323 -1.98 -12.15 -12.52
N THR A 324 -1.75 -10.93 -12.04
CA THR A 324 -2.78 -9.89 -12.00
C THR A 324 -3.23 -9.52 -13.41
N THR A 325 -4.53 -9.67 -13.70
CA THR A 325 -5.05 -9.42 -15.06
C THR A 325 -5.52 -8.00 -15.29
N SER A 326 -5.72 -7.20 -14.23
CA SER A 326 -6.26 -5.85 -14.35
C SER A 326 -5.67 -4.87 -13.34
N PHE A 327 -5.73 -3.59 -13.70
CA PHE A 327 -5.38 -2.47 -12.85
C PHE A 327 -6.55 -1.48 -12.83
N VAL A 328 -7.27 -1.38 -11.71
CA VAL A 328 -8.39 -0.41 -11.53
C VAL A 328 -9.36 -0.41 -12.74
N GLY A 329 -9.67 -1.58 -13.29
CA GLY A 329 -10.56 -1.73 -14.45
C GLY A 329 -9.89 -1.63 -15.83
N PHE A 330 -8.60 -1.32 -15.93
CA PHE A 330 -7.80 -1.52 -17.15
C PHE A 330 -7.38 -2.99 -17.26
N ASP A 331 -7.64 -3.66 -18.39
CA ASP A 331 -7.14 -5.02 -18.63
C ASP A 331 -5.63 -4.98 -18.96
N MET A 332 -4.78 -5.62 -18.16
CA MET A 332 -3.33 -5.49 -18.26
C MET A 332 -2.67 -6.70 -18.93
N ALA A 333 -3.09 -7.90 -18.55
CA ALA A 333 -2.56 -9.19 -19.04
C ALA A 333 -3.64 -10.28 -18.94
N PRO A 334 -3.56 -11.36 -19.73
CA PRO A 334 -4.44 -12.53 -19.57
C PRO A 334 -4.10 -13.32 -18.29
N PRO A 335 -5.03 -14.15 -17.77
CA PRO A 335 -4.82 -14.94 -16.56
C PRO A 335 -3.90 -16.14 -16.83
N ILE A 336 -2.59 -15.88 -16.91
CA ILE A 336 -1.55 -16.90 -17.05
C ILE A 336 -0.60 -16.84 -15.87
N LEU A 337 -0.01 -17.97 -15.50
CA LEU A 337 0.95 -18.02 -14.39
C LEU A 337 2.31 -17.48 -14.85
N GLN A 338 2.58 -16.22 -14.51
CA GLN A 338 3.84 -15.52 -14.77
C GLN A 338 4.06 -14.43 -13.73
N GLY A 339 5.27 -13.90 -13.66
CA GLY A 339 5.56 -12.72 -12.86
C GLY A 339 4.86 -11.47 -13.42
N ASP A 340 4.32 -10.63 -12.54
CA ASP A 340 3.75 -9.32 -12.88
C ASP A 340 4.17 -8.23 -11.90
N VAL A 341 4.17 -6.98 -12.36
CA VAL A 341 4.62 -5.83 -11.57
C VAL A 341 3.71 -5.55 -10.38
N HIS A 342 2.41 -5.83 -10.47
CA HIS A 342 1.48 -5.62 -9.36
C HIS A 342 1.76 -6.57 -8.20
N ALA A 343 2.11 -7.83 -8.50
CA ALA A 343 2.60 -8.78 -7.52
C ALA A 343 3.91 -8.35 -6.84
N GLY A 344 4.57 -7.31 -7.33
CA GLY A 344 5.61 -6.57 -6.61
C GLY A 344 5.18 -6.07 -5.22
N ILE A 345 3.87 -6.05 -4.92
CA ILE A 345 3.34 -5.87 -3.55
C ILE A 345 3.91 -6.93 -2.57
N PHE A 346 4.22 -8.15 -3.03
CA PHE A 346 4.90 -9.12 -2.15
C PHE A 346 6.29 -8.65 -1.69
N ALA A 347 6.97 -7.81 -2.46
CA ALA A 347 8.22 -7.17 -1.98
C ALA A 347 7.96 -6.22 -0.81
N GLN A 348 6.80 -5.55 -0.78
CA GLN A 348 6.39 -4.72 0.36
C GLN A 348 6.06 -5.60 1.56
N ALA A 349 5.31 -6.69 1.38
CA ALA A 349 5.03 -7.68 2.44
C ALA A 349 6.32 -8.26 3.07
N ILE A 350 7.30 -8.61 2.23
CA ILE A 350 8.64 -9.03 2.67
C ILE A 350 9.33 -7.90 3.44
N GLY A 351 9.23 -6.65 2.97
CA GLY A 351 9.74 -5.47 3.67
C GLY A 351 9.14 -5.29 5.07
N GLU A 352 7.81 -5.43 5.22
CA GLU A 352 7.16 -5.38 6.53
C GLU A 352 7.67 -6.48 7.47
N CYS A 353 7.85 -7.71 6.95
CA CYS A 353 8.40 -8.81 7.74
C CYS A 353 9.86 -8.57 8.15
N ALA A 354 10.66 -8.01 7.25
CA ALA A 354 12.06 -7.69 7.55
C ALA A 354 12.18 -6.57 8.58
N ASP A 355 11.23 -5.64 8.61
CA ASP A 355 11.13 -4.61 9.66
C ASP A 355 10.76 -5.23 11.01
N ILE A 356 9.77 -6.13 11.05
CA ILE A 356 9.40 -6.87 12.28
C ILE A 356 10.60 -7.65 12.85
N LEU A 357 11.42 -8.23 11.98
CA LEU A 357 12.59 -9.03 12.32
C LEU A 357 13.87 -8.21 12.55
N GLU A 358 13.91 -6.95 12.15
CA GLU A 358 15.09 -6.08 12.18
C GLU A 358 16.30 -6.67 11.39
N ILE A 359 16.04 -7.18 10.17
CA ILE A 359 17.05 -7.87 9.34
C ILE A 359 17.40 -7.16 8.02
N GLN A 360 16.99 -5.91 7.84
CA GLN A 360 17.13 -5.14 6.60
C GLN A 360 18.57 -5.16 6.07
N GLU A 361 19.55 -4.88 6.93
CA GLU A 361 20.98 -4.90 6.55
C GLU A 361 21.44 -6.29 6.11
N ARG A 362 21.06 -7.34 6.87
CA ARG A 362 21.41 -8.73 6.59
C ARG A 362 20.79 -9.23 5.29
N ALA A 363 19.58 -8.76 4.99
CA ALA A 363 18.80 -9.13 3.80
C ALA A 363 19.06 -8.21 2.59
N CYS A 364 19.87 -7.16 2.74
CA CYS A 364 20.19 -6.18 1.71
C CYS A 364 18.94 -5.53 1.07
N ILE A 365 17.95 -5.21 1.90
CA ILE A 365 16.73 -4.49 1.51
C ILE A 365 16.54 -3.27 2.42
N PRO A 366 15.89 -2.18 1.96
CA PRO A 366 15.80 -0.96 2.74
C PRO A 366 14.79 -1.01 3.91
N GLY A 367 13.91 -2.01 3.94
CA GLY A 367 12.76 -2.02 4.85
C GLY A 367 11.68 -0.99 4.46
N MET A 368 10.66 -0.85 5.30
CA MET A 368 9.56 0.10 5.11
C MET A 368 9.74 1.41 5.91
N ASN A 369 10.83 1.54 6.69
CA ASN A 369 11.30 2.73 7.41
C ASN A 369 10.28 3.89 7.45
N ARG A 370 9.38 3.84 8.43
CA ARG A 370 8.36 4.87 8.59
C ARG A 370 9.02 6.19 9.01
N GLN A 371 9.02 7.17 8.10
CA GLN A 371 9.35 8.55 8.41
C GLN A 371 8.07 9.38 8.43
N LEU A 372 7.75 9.91 9.61
CA LEU A 372 6.69 10.89 9.75
C LEU A 372 7.18 12.23 9.23
N ALA A 373 6.30 12.96 8.53
CA ALA A 373 6.62 14.31 8.11
C ALA A 373 6.72 15.21 9.35
N ASP A 374 7.86 15.92 9.48
CA ASP A 374 8.08 16.86 10.58
C ASP A 374 7.05 17.99 10.59
N GLU A 375 6.58 18.41 9.40
CA GLU A 375 5.57 19.47 9.24
C GLU A 375 4.24 19.17 9.95
N ASP A 376 3.92 17.88 10.18
CA ASP A 376 2.68 17.46 10.82
C ASP A 376 2.81 17.29 12.34
N ALA A 377 3.98 17.53 12.95
CA ALA A 377 4.21 17.25 14.37
C ALA A 377 3.24 17.99 15.30
N ASP A 378 2.93 19.26 15.01
CA ASP A 378 1.99 20.06 15.78
C ASP A 378 0.54 19.58 15.59
N LEU A 379 0.18 19.20 14.36
CA LEU A 379 -1.13 18.61 14.06
C LEU A 379 -1.33 17.30 14.84
N ARG A 380 -0.35 16.39 14.80
CA ARG A 380 -0.38 15.11 15.53
C ARG A 380 -0.61 15.33 17.01
N ARG A 381 0.18 16.22 17.62
CA ARG A 381 0.07 16.56 19.04
C ARG A 381 -1.32 17.11 19.39
N ALA A 382 -1.81 18.06 18.60
CA ALA A 382 -3.08 18.72 18.85
C ALA A 382 -4.28 17.77 18.72
N VAL A 383 -4.29 16.90 17.70
CA VAL A 383 -5.34 15.89 17.52
C VAL A 383 -5.29 14.85 18.65
N CYS A 384 -4.10 14.37 19.00
CA CYS A 384 -3.93 13.42 20.11
C CYS A 384 -4.43 14.01 21.44
N ASP A 385 -4.09 15.28 21.76
CA ASP A 385 -4.56 15.97 22.96
C ASP A 385 -6.08 16.17 22.98
N ALA A 386 -6.69 16.42 21.82
CA ALA A 386 -8.14 16.53 21.71
C ALA A 386 -8.82 15.18 22.00
N LEU A 387 -8.39 14.12 21.30
CA LEU A 387 -8.97 12.78 21.43
C LEU A 387 -8.76 12.17 22.83
N SER A 388 -7.62 12.44 23.46
CA SER A 388 -7.35 11.97 24.84
C SER A 388 -8.29 12.63 25.85
N ARG A 389 -8.57 13.93 25.71
CA ARG A 389 -9.54 14.64 26.57
C ARG A 389 -10.98 14.17 26.38
N MET A 390 -11.26 13.60 25.21
CA MET A 390 -12.56 13.00 24.86
C MET A 390 -12.64 11.52 25.27
N GLU A 391 -11.58 10.96 25.87
CA GLU A 391 -11.48 9.54 26.25
C GLU A 391 -11.65 8.57 25.08
N VAL A 392 -11.35 9.01 23.85
CA VAL A 392 -11.44 8.19 22.63
C VAL A 392 -10.22 7.28 22.50
N ILE A 393 -9.05 7.77 22.92
CA ILE A 393 -7.77 7.06 22.90
C ILE A 393 -7.16 7.02 24.31
N PRO A 394 -6.33 6.00 24.63
CA PRO A 394 -5.69 5.92 25.93
C PRO A 394 -4.73 7.10 26.18
N ASP A 395 -4.72 7.63 27.41
CA ASP A 395 -3.69 8.58 27.88
C ASP A 395 -2.44 7.79 28.28
N ASP A 396 -1.56 7.55 27.32
CA ASP A 396 -0.41 6.67 27.44
C ASP A 396 0.86 7.35 27.96
N GLY A 397 0.84 8.68 28.19
CA GLY A 397 1.87 9.41 28.94
C GLY A 397 3.33 9.25 28.48
N GLY A 398 3.57 8.63 27.31
CA GLY A 398 4.90 8.30 26.78
C GLY A 398 5.57 9.48 26.07
N PRO A 399 6.89 9.38 25.78
CA PRO A 399 7.56 10.39 24.96
C PRO A 399 6.94 10.38 23.55
N ARG A 400 6.52 11.57 23.10
CA ARG A 400 5.84 11.83 21.82
C ARG A 400 6.78 12.44 20.80
#